data_AF-W1VH93-F1
#
_entry.id   AF-W1VH93-F1
#
_cell.length_a   1.000
_cell.length_b   1.000
_cell.length_c   1.000
_cell.angle_alpha   90.00
_cell.angle_beta   90.00
_cell.angle_gamma   90.00
#
_symmetry.space_group_name_H-M   'P 1'
#
loop_
_entity.id
_entity.type
_entity.pdbx_description
1 polymer ?
#
loop_
_entity_poly.entity_id
_entity_poly.type
_entity_poly.pdbx_seq_one_letter_code
_entity_poly.pdbx_strand_id
1 'polypeptide(L)'
;QNSGLLSGRYTETTTFAPADHRSYNRDGSAFDVGETFSGVPYEVGVQAAREFVTLCSELGPQGASPVQVALRWILDQVGVTTVIPGARNSAQARANAAAGNLEPLSAQLHTALEELYDRLIRSHVHDRW
;
A
#
# COMPACT_ATOMS: atom_id res chain seq x y z
N GLN A 1 0.83 -11.96 7.22
CA GLN A 1 0.02 -10.84 7.75
C GLN A 1 0.38 -9.62 6.91
N ASN A 2 -0.56 -9.04 6.16
CA ASN A 2 -0.23 -7.96 5.22
C ASN A 2 -0.14 -6.63 6.00
N SER A 3 0.94 -5.87 5.83
CA SER A 3 1.32 -4.74 6.69
C SER A 3 0.23 -3.67 6.85
N GLY A 4 -0.69 -3.52 5.88
CA GLY A 4 -1.84 -2.60 5.97
C GLY A 4 -1.46 -1.13 5.78
N LEU A 5 -0.22 -0.86 5.37
CA LEU A 5 0.36 0.47 5.19
C LEU A 5 -0.49 1.38 4.29
N LEU A 6 -0.99 0.85 3.17
CA LEU A 6 -1.79 1.60 2.19
C LEU A 6 -3.23 1.88 2.66
N SER A 7 -3.61 1.45 3.86
CA SER A 7 -4.95 1.75 4.42
C SER A 7 -5.06 3.13 5.06
N GLY A 8 -3.95 3.88 5.17
CA GLY A 8 -3.92 5.20 5.81
C GLY A 8 -4.13 5.18 7.33
N ARG A 9 -4.20 4.00 7.95
CA ARG A 9 -4.50 3.83 9.38
C ARG A 9 -3.31 4.02 10.32
N TYR A 10 -2.10 4.21 9.79
CA TYR A 10 -0.89 4.33 10.61
C TYR A 10 -0.31 5.75 10.52
N THR A 11 0.11 6.24 11.68
CA THR A 11 0.80 7.51 11.88
C THR A 11 2.22 7.25 12.41
N GLU A 12 3.13 8.23 12.32
CA GLU A 12 4.48 8.18 12.93
C GLU A 12 4.47 7.89 14.45
N THR A 13 3.33 8.12 15.10
CA THR A 13 3.11 7.92 16.53
C THR A 13 2.39 6.63 16.88
N THR A 14 2.01 5.80 15.90
CA THR A 14 1.28 4.56 16.19
C THR A 14 2.19 3.58 16.94
N THR A 15 1.87 3.35 18.21
CA THR A 15 2.48 2.32 19.05
C THR A 15 1.64 1.05 19.00
N PHE A 16 2.28 -0.06 18.67
CA PHE A 16 1.68 -1.39 18.74
C PHE A 16 1.88 -1.96 20.16
N ALA A 17 1.09 -2.96 20.55
CA ALA A 17 1.17 -3.57 21.88
C ALA A 17 2.49 -4.36 22.05
N PRO A 18 3.07 -4.50 23.26
CA PRO A 18 4.39 -5.12 23.44
C PRO A 18 4.51 -6.57 22.95
N ALA A 19 3.41 -7.30 22.78
CA ALA A 19 3.37 -8.66 22.24
C ALA A 19 2.99 -8.72 20.74
N ASP A 20 2.82 -7.57 20.11
CA ASP A 20 2.55 -7.45 18.67
C ASP A 20 3.89 -7.46 17.91
N HIS A 21 4.02 -8.37 16.95
CA HIS A 21 5.23 -8.49 16.10
C HIS A 21 5.57 -7.18 15.36
N ARG A 22 4.61 -6.26 15.22
CA ARG A 22 4.81 -4.92 14.63
C ARG A 22 5.50 -3.93 15.57
N SER A 23 5.49 -4.16 16.88
CA SER A 23 6.17 -3.32 17.88
C SER A 23 7.68 -3.48 17.88
N TYR A 24 8.16 -4.67 17.51
CA TYR A 24 9.59 -5.02 17.49
C TYR A 24 10.32 -4.56 16.21
N ASN A 25 9.61 -3.92 15.29
CA ASN A 25 10.15 -3.51 13.98
C ASN A 25 10.36 -1.99 13.85
N ARG A 26 10.28 -1.24 14.96
CA ARG A 26 10.51 0.22 14.96
C ARG A 26 12.00 0.58 14.87
N ASP A 27 12.88 -0.28 15.36
CA ASP A 27 14.34 -0.05 15.41
C ASP A 27 15.12 -0.98 14.45
N GLY A 28 14.42 -1.88 13.75
CA GLY A 28 15.04 -2.81 12.80
C GLY A 28 15.99 -3.83 13.44
N SER A 29 15.90 -4.09 14.75
CA SER A 29 16.90 -4.88 15.47
C SER A 29 16.57 -6.37 15.62
N ALA A 30 15.35 -6.81 15.28
CA ALA A 30 14.99 -8.23 15.31
C ALA A 30 14.10 -8.58 14.12
N PHE A 31 14.56 -9.55 13.33
CA PHE A 31 14.01 -10.09 12.08
C PHE A 31 14.49 -9.39 10.80
N ASP A 32 14.89 -10.24 9.84
CA ASP A 32 15.56 -9.89 8.60
C ASP A 32 15.05 -8.59 7.98
N VAL A 33 15.99 -7.66 7.79
CA VAL A 33 15.90 -6.36 7.10
C VAL A 33 15.31 -6.47 5.66
N GLY A 34 14.92 -7.67 5.24
CA GLY A 34 14.34 -8.02 3.95
C GLY A 34 12.81 -8.05 3.86
N GLU A 35 12.04 -8.39 4.92
CA GLU A 35 10.70 -8.98 4.69
C GLU A 35 9.46 -8.09 4.94
N THR A 36 9.51 -7.01 5.73
CA THR A 36 8.25 -6.33 6.15
C THR A 36 7.80 -5.17 5.25
N PHE A 37 8.73 -4.47 4.61
CA PHE A 37 8.47 -3.36 3.68
C PHE A 37 9.28 -3.49 2.39
N SER A 38 9.63 -4.74 2.03
CA SER A 38 10.47 -5.05 0.88
C SER A 38 11.85 -4.37 0.88
N GLY A 39 12.35 -3.88 2.02
CA GLY A 39 13.60 -3.12 2.14
C GLY A 39 13.44 -1.59 2.22
N VAL A 40 12.21 -1.07 2.17
CA VAL A 40 11.94 0.38 2.33
C VAL A 40 12.01 0.77 3.82
N PRO A 41 12.73 1.86 4.19
CA PRO A 41 12.70 2.40 5.54
C PRO A 41 11.29 2.76 6.00
N TYR A 42 10.97 2.54 7.29
CA TYR A 42 9.62 2.70 7.81
C TYR A 42 9.04 4.10 7.58
N GLU A 43 9.83 5.13 7.87
CA GLU A 43 9.45 6.54 7.72
C GLU A 43 9.14 6.88 6.27
N VAL A 44 9.94 6.35 5.33
CA VAL A 44 9.72 6.50 3.89
C VAL A 44 8.43 5.79 3.45
N GLY A 45 8.18 4.59 3.97
CA GLY A 45 6.93 3.87 3.74
C GLY A 45 5.70 4.63 4.23
N VAL A 46 5.76 5.22 5.43
CA VAL A 46 4.68 6.05 5.99
C VAL A 46 4.47 7.31 5.15
N GLN A 47 5.55 7.97 4.72
CA GLN A 47 5.47 9.13 3.84
C GLN A 47 4.78 8.77 2.52
N ALA A 48 5.22 7.71 1.85
CA ALA A 48 4.64 7.26 0.59
C ALA A 48 3.16 6.89 0.74
N ALA A 49 2.78 6.25 1.83
CA ALA A 49 1.40 5.89 2.10
C ALA A 49 0.49 7.11 2.33
N ARG A 50 0.99 8.16 3.00
CA ARG A 50 0.24 9.41 3.16
C ARG A 50 0.03 10.10 1.82
N GLU A 51 1.09 10.20 1.02
CA GLU A 51 1.02 10.81 -0.30
C GLU A 51 0.09 10.03 -1.24
N PHE A 52 0.15 8.70 -1.21
CA PHE A 52 -0.79 7.82 -1.90
C PHE A 52 -2.25 8.12 -1.55
N VAL A 53 -2.57 8.29 -0.26
CA VAL A 53 -3.93 8.62 0.18
C VAL A 53 -4.38 9.99 -0.35
N THR A 54 -3.48 10.98 -0.36
CA THR A 54 -3.77 12.30 -0.97
C THR A 54 -4.09 12.16 -2.46
N LEU A 55 -3.25 11.46 -3.22
CA LEU A 55 -3.48 11.22 -4.65
C LEU A 55 -4.81 10.50 -4.92
N CYS A 56 -5.15 9.51 -4.08
CA CYS A 56 -6.46 8.83 -4.16
C CYS A 56 -7.63 9.81 -3.94
N SER A 57 -7.49 10.76 -3.02
CA SER A 57 -8.54 11.74 -2.75
C SER A 57 -8.68 12.78 -3.86
N GLU A 58 -7.58 13.16 -4.51
CA GLU A 58 -7.56 14.22 -5.52
C GLU A 58 -7.89 13.71 -6.93
N LEU A 59 -7.39 12.51 -7.27
CA LEU A 59 -7.40 11.96 -8.63
C LEU A 59 -8.14 10.61 -8.73
N GLY A 60 -8.50 10.01 -7.59
CA GLY A 60 -9.13 8.70 -7.55
C GLY A 60 -10.61 8.71 -7.93
N PRO A 61 -11.17 7.54 -8.27
CA PRO A 61 -12.59 7.40 -8.53
C PRO A 61 -13.43 7.84 -7.31
N GLN A 62 -14.53 8.54 -7.57
CA GLN A 62 -15.40 9.05 -6.51
C GLN A 62 -15.90 7.92 -5.60
N GLY A 63 -15.68 8.05 -4.29
CA GLY A 63 -16.10 7.08 -3.29
C GLY A 63 -15.24 5.82 -3.19
N ALA A 64 -14.18 5.69 -4.00
CA ALA A 64 -13.23 4.59 -3.86
C ALA A 64 -12.31 4.82 -2.65
N SER A 65 -12.11 3.77 -1.85
CA SER A 65 -11.12 3.80 -0.78
C SER A 65 -9.69 3.63 -1.34
N PRO A 66 -8.64 4.11 -0.65
CA PRO A 66 -7.26 3.92 -1.08
C PRO A 66 -6.89 2.44 -1.31
N VAL A 67 -7.43 1.53 -0.49
CA VAL A 67 -7.22 0.08 -0.67
C VAL A 67 -7.81 -0.40 -2.01
N GLN A 68 -9.01 0.07 -2.37
CA GLN A 68 -9.63 -0.30 -3.65
C GLN A 68 -8.87 0.31 -4.83
N VAL A 69 -8.37 1.55 -4.71
CA VAL A 69 -7.50 2.17 -5.72
C VAL A 69 -6.22 1.35 -5.91
N ALA A 70 -5.56 0.94 -4.82
CA ALA A 70 -4.35 0.11 -4.91
C ALA A 70 -4.62 -1.24 -5.60
N LEU A 71 -5.73 -1.92 -5.26
CA LEU A 71 -6.11 -3.18 -5.90
C LEU A 71 -6.46 -2.99 -7.37
N ARG A 72 -7.17 -1.90 -7.71
CA ARG A 72 -7.51 -1.57 -9.09
C ARG A 72 -6.26 -1.23 -9.92
N TRP A 73 -5.31 -0.50 -9.35
CA TRP A 73 -4.03 -0.22 -10.01
C TRP A 73 -3.27 -1.49 -10.39
N ILE A 74 -3.28 -2.52 -9.52
CA ILE A 74 -2.68 -3.83 -9.83
C ILE A 74 -3.45 -4.51 -10.98
N LEU A 75 -4.78 -4.47 -10.96
CA LEU A 75 -5.62 -5.05 -12.02
C LEU A 75 -5.45 -4.34 -13.37
N ASP A 76 -5.10 -3.06 -13.38
CA ASP A 76 -4.88 -2.29 -14.61
C ASP A 76 -3.53 -2.63 -15.29
N GLN A 77 -2.64 -3.38 -14.64
CA GLN A 77 -1.34 -3.76 -15.22
C GLN A 77 -1.48 -4.81 -16.32
N VAL A 78 -0.69 -4.65 -17.39
CA VAL A 78 -0.66 -5.61 -18.50
C VAL A 78 -0.28 -7.00 -17.99
N GLY A 79 -1.11 -8.00 -18.30
CA GLY A 79 -0.89 -9.40 -17.92
C GLY A 79 -1.47 -9.80 -16.57
N VAL A 80 -1.97 -8.86 -15.76
CA VAL A 80 -2.69 -9.18 -14.53
C VAL A 80 -4.15 -9.47 -14.86
N THR A 81 -4.64 -10.64 -14.45
CA THR A 81 -6.04 -11.05 -14.66
C THR A 81 -6.83 -11.15 -13.36
N THR A 82 -6.15 -11.24 -12.22
CA THR A 82 -6.78 -11.37 -10.91
C THR A 82 -5.86 -10.88 -9.81
N VAL A 83 -6.44 -10.43 -8.71
CA VAL A 83 -5.74 -10.07 -7.47
C VAL A 83 -6.42 -10.80 -6.32
N ILE A 84 -5.63 -11.42 -5.44
CA ILE A 84 -6.12 -12.23 -4.31
C ILE A 84 -5.71 -11.55 -2.99
N PRO A 85 -6.44 -10.50 -2.56
CA PRO A 85 -6.08 -9.78 -1.35
C PRO A 85 -6.53 -10.53 -0.09
N GLY A 86 -5.67 -10.52 0.93
CA GLY A 86 -6.04 -11.03 2.25
C GLY A 86 -7.17 -10.21 2.89
N ALA A 87 -8.05 -10.89 3.64
CA ALA A 87 -9.11 -10.26 4.42
C ALA A 87 -9.28 -11.01 5.76
N ARG A 88 -9.45 -10.26 6.86
CA ARG A 88 -9.67 -10.85 8.20
C ARG A 88 -11.14 -11.01 8.56
N ASN A 89 -12.06 -10.53 7.71
CA ASN A 89 -13.50 -10.71 7.87
C ASN A 89 -14.22 -10.55 6.53
N SER A 90 -15.50 -10.96 6.51
CA SER A 90 -16.32 -10.94 5.30
C SER A 90 -16.60 -9.53 4.76
N ALA A 91 -16.65 -8.51 5.63
CA ALA A 91 -16.83 -7.12 5.21
C ALA A 91 -15.62 -6.61 4.41
N GLN A 92 -14.40 -6.92 4.86
CA GLN A 92 -13.18 -6.59 4.11
C GLN A 92 -13.08 -7.36 2.81
N ALA A 93 -13.43 -8.65 2.80
CA ALA A 93 -13.43 -9.44 1.57
C ALA A 93 -14.34 -8.81 0.50
N ARG A 94 -15.56 -8.39 0.90
CA ARG A 94 -16.49 -7.67 0.01
C ARG A 94 -15.95 -6.31 -0.44
N ALA A 95 -15.37 -5.53 0.49
CA ALA A 95 -14.80 -4.23 0.16
C ALA A 95 -13.62 -4.32 -0.84
N ASN A 96 -12.75 -5.32 -0.65
CA ASN A 96 -11.65 -5.61 -1.57
C ASN A 96 -12.18 -6.06 -2.94
N ALA A 97 -13.16 -6.97 -2.97
CA ALA A 97 -13.76 -7.46 -4.22
C ALA A 97 -14.40 -6.33 -5.04
N ALA A 98 -14.97 -5.31 -4.39
CA ALA A 98 -15.55 -4.15 -5.07
C ALA A 98 -14.53 -3.32 -5.87
N ALA A 99 -13.22 -3.50 -5.65
CA ALA A 99 -12.19 -2.88 -6.51
C ALA A 99 -12.29 -3.34 -7.97
N GLY A 100 -12.73 -4.58 -8.22
CA GLY A 100 -12.92 -5.11 -9.57
C GLY A 100 -14.07 -4.46 -10.35
N ASN A 101 -14.96 -3.73 -9.66
CA ASN A 101 -16.07 -3.01 -10.27
C ASN A 101 -15.76 -1.53 -10.55
N LEU A 102 -14.59 -1.03 -10.13
CA LEU A 102 -14.17 0.32 -10.50
C LEU A 102 -13.85 0.34 -11.99
N GLU A 103 -13.99 1.49 -12.65
CA GLU A 103 -13.40 1.70 -13.98
C GLU A 103 -11.85 1.69 -13.88
N PRO A 104 -11.14 1.49 -15.01
CA PRO A 104 -9.69 1.70 -15.06
C PRO A 104 -9.32 3.07 -14.47
N LEU A 105 -8.22 3.12 -13.73
CA LEU A 105 -7.75 4.38 -13.18
C LEU A 105 -7.36 5.34 -14.31
N SER A 106 -7.49 6.64 -14.04
CA SER A 106 -7.12 7.64 -15.03
C SER A 106 -5.61 7.58 -15.32
N ALA A 107 -5.22 7.94 -16.55
CA ALA A 107 -3.81 8.05 -16.91
C ALA A 107 -3.05 9.00 -15.98
N GLN A 108 -3.70 10.08 -15.55
CA GLN A 108 -3.13 11.04 -14.60
C GLN A 108 -2.82 10.40 -13.24
N LEU A 109 -3.73 9.59 -12.70
CA LEU A 109 -3.47 8.88 -11.45
C LEU A 109 -2.38 7.83 -11.63
N HIS A 110 -2.37 7.09 -12.74
CA HIS A 110 -1.28 6.15 -13.04
C HIS A 110 0.09 6.83 -13.03
N THR A 111 0.24 7.95 -13.74
CA THR A 111 1.48 8.72 -13.77
C THR A 111 1.88 9.23 -12.39
N ALA A 112 0.94 9.78 -11.60
CA ALA A 112 1.24 10.25 -10.26
C ALA A 112 1.71 9.12 -9.31
N LEU A 113 1.15 7.92 -9.45
CA LEU A 113 1.57 6.74 -8.68
C LEU A 113 2.96 6.23 -9.10
N GLU A 114 3.29 6.31 -10.39
CA GLU A 114 4.62 5.99 -10.91
C GLU A 114 5.67 6.97 -10.39
N GLU A 115 5.40 8.28 -10.44
CA GLU A 115 6.27 9.31 -9.89
C GLU A 115 6.49 9.17 -8.38
N LEU A 116 5.44 8.81 -7.63
CA LEU A 116 5.52 8.49 -6.22
C LEU A 116 6.47 7.31 -5.97
N TYR A 117 6.30 6.23 -6.73
CA TYR A 117 7.16 5.05 -6.64
C TYR A 117 8.62 5.39 -6.97
N ASP A 118 8.86 6.12 -8.06
CA ASP A 118 10.20 6.49 -8.53
C ASP A 118 10.97 7.33 -7.52
N ARG A 119 10.29 8.29 -6.89
CA ARG A 119 10.91 9.20 -5.94
C ARG A 119 11.15 8.59 -4.57
N LEU A 120 10.19 7.82 -4.05
CA LEU A 120 10.22 7.37 -2.65
C LEU A 120 10.54 5.89 -2.47
N ILE A 121 10.29 5.03 -3.46
CA ILE A 121 10.33 3.58 -3.26
C ILE A 121 11.44 2.94 -4.09
N ARG A 122 11.62 3.35 -5.35
CA ARG A 122 12.54 2.72 -6.31
C ARG A 122 13.94 2.54 -5.75
N SER A 123 14.56 3.57 -5.20
CA SER A 123 15.93 3.49 -4.65
C SER A 123 16.12 2.44 -3.54
N HIS A 124 15.04 2.02 -2.87
CA HIS A 124 15.09 1.08 -1.76
C HIS A 124 14.80 -0.37 -2.17
N VAL A 125 14.25 -0.59 -3.36
CA VAL A 125 13.80 -1.92 -3.81
C VAL A 125 14.35 -2.32 -5.19
N HIS A 126 14.77 -1.36 -6.01
CA HIS A 126 15.13 -1.59 -7.40
C HIS A 126 16.40 -2.45 -7.55
N ASP A 127 17.36 -2.32 -6.64
CA ASP A 127 18.58 -3.16 -6.67
C ASP A 127 18.32 -4.61 -6.21
N ARG A 128 17.08 -4.94 -5.80
CA ARG A 128 16.69 -6.28 -5.33
C ARG A 128 15.94 -7.10 -6.39
N TRP A 129 15.72 -6.57 -7.59
CA TRP A 129 14.91 -7.19 -8.66
C TRP A 129 15.53 -7.00 -10.04
#